data_AF-A0A7L3MLC2-F1
#
_entry.id   AF-A0A7L3MLC2-F1
#
_cell.length_a   1.000
_cell.length_b   1.000
_cell.length_c   1.000
_cell.angle_alpha   90.00
_cell.angle_beta   90.00
_cell.angle_gamma   90.00
#
_symmetry.space_group_name_H-M   'P 1'
#
loop_
_entity.id
_entity.type
_entity.pdbx_description
1 polymer ?
#
loop_
_entity_poly.entity_id
_entity_poly.type
_entity_poly.pdbx_seq_one_letter_code
_entity_poly.pdbx_strand_id
1 'polypeptide(L)'
;KMNKDKQADEDDDDSELFEDFTEHFNQLELLETHRHLIPVGTQSCWSGQSDDDDDEQERTEEWYEMQEKKMEKHPEKLLLWAAENNRLGTVRRLLTEKLAPVNARDEDQYTPLHRAAYSGHLDVAHELVAQGA
;
A
#
# COMPACT_ATOMS: atom_id res chain seq x y z
N LYS A 1 -78.28 5.21 -4.17
CA LYS A 1 -77.47 6.44 -4.22
C LYS A 1 -76.07 5.99 -4.67
N MET A 2 -75.72 6.13 -5.94
CA MET A 2 -75.01 7.33 -6.49
C MET A 2 -73.77 7.64 -5.63
N ASN A 3 -72.52 7.65 -6.07
CA ASN A 3 -71.87 7.94 -7.36
C ASN A 3 -70.57 7.10 -7.46
N LYS A 4 -70.09 6.61 -8.60
CA LYS A 4 -69.54 7.28 -9.81
C LYS A 4 -68.25 8.10 -9.57
N ASP A 5 -67.21 7.58 -10.20
CA ASP A 5 -66.17 8.26 -10.99
C ASP A 5 -64.87 8.76 -10.34
N LYS A 6 -63.78 8.48 -11.10
CA LYS A 6 -62.41 9.05 -11.14
C LYS A 6 -61.39 8.40 -10.18
N GLN A 7 -60.46 7.56 -10.65
CA GLN A 7 -59.39 7.76 -11.63
C GLN A 7 -58.57 9.03 -11.35
N ALA A 8 -57.43 8.82 -10.69
CA ALA A 8 -56.23 9.63 -10.81
C ALA A 8 -55.08 8.72 -10.33
N ASP A 9 -54.49 8.02 -11.29
CA ASP A 9 -53.19 7.41 -11.15
C ASP A 9 -52.19 8.57 -11.12
N GLU A 10 -51.67 8.91 -9.94
CA GLU A 10 -50.51 9.78 -9.79
C GLU A 10 -49.33 8.84 -9.53
N ASP A 11 -48.70 8.42 -10.62
CA ASP A 11 -47.35 7.87 -10.62
C ASP A 11 -46.42 8.99 -10.10
N ASP A 12 -46.15 9.01 -8.80
CA ASP A 12 -45.02 9.75 -8.23
C ASP A 12 -43.73 9.04 -8.69
N ASP A 13 -43.28 9.45 -9.87
CA ASP A 13 -41.98 9.11 -10.45
C ASP A 13 -40.88 9.76 -9.60
N ASP A 14 -40.43 9.05 -8.58
CA ASP A 14 -39.35 9.43 -7.65
C ASP A 14 -37.96 9.32 -8.33
N SER A 15 -37.87 9.75 -9.60
CA SER A 15 -36.70 9.58 -10.47
C SER A 15 -35.98 10.88 -10.82
N GLU A 16 -36.18 11.98 -10.09
CA GLU A 16 -35.45 13.24 -10.31
C GLU A 16 -34.70 13.73 -9.07
N LEU A 17 -33.84 12.88 -8.50
CA LEU A 17 -32.81 13.36 -7.58
C LEU A 17 -31.46 12.68 -7.78
N PHE A 18 -31.12 12.37 -9.04
CA PHE A 18 -29.84 11.76 -9.34
C PHE A 18 -29.36 12.10 -10.74
N GLU A 19 -29.17 13.38 -11.06
CA GLU A 19 -28.34 13.81 -12.21
C GLU A 19 -28.22 15.34 -12.27
N ASP A 20 -27.56 15.93 -11.28
CA ASP A 20 -26.90 17.23 -11.51
C ASP A 20 -25.56 17.29 -10.78
N PHE A 21 -24.73 16.26 -10.96
CA PHE A 21 -23.31 16.52 -11.07
C PHE A 21 -23.07 16.90 -12.52
N THR A 22 -23.42 18.15 -12.84
CA THR A 22 -23.23 18.77 -14.13
C THR A 22 -21.86 18.37 -14.67
N GLU A 23 -21.83 17.79 -15.87
CA GLU A 23 -20.65 17.47 -16.68
C GLU A 23 -19.84 18.72 -17.09
N HIS A 24 -19.78 19.75 -16.24
CA HIS A 24 -19.18 21.03 -16.57
C HIS A 24 -18.33 21.64 -15.46
N PHE A 25 -17.80 20.84 -14.53
CA PHE A 25 -16.59 21.27 -13.85
C PHE A 25 -15.39 21.13 -14.80
N ASN A 26 -15.33 22.00 -15.80
CA ASN A 26 -14.21 22.09 -16.70
C ASN A 26 -13.07 22.83 -15.99
N GLN A 27 -12.12 22.07 -15.43
CA GLN A 27 -10.94 22.64 -14.78
C GLN A 27 -10.17 23.61 -15.69
N LEU A 28 -10.24 23.44 -17.02
CA LEU A 28 -9.57 24.33 -17.98
C LEU A 28 -10.27 25.69 -18.06
N GLU A 29 -11.60 25.72 -18.07
CA GLU A 29 -12.36 26.98 -18.05
C GLU A 29 -12.12 27.74 -16.73
N LEU A 30 -11.99 27.02 -15.61
CA LEU A 30 -11.62 27.61 -14.32
C LEU A 30 -10.22 28.24 -14.36
N LEU A 31 -9.26 27.58 -15.01
CA LEU A 31 -7.89 28.10 -15.21
C LEU A 31 -7.80 29.24 -16.23
N GLU A 32 -8.81 29.41 -17.08
CA GLU A 32 -8.86 30.45 -18.10
C GLU A 32 -9.59 31.69 -17.58
N THR A 33 -10.75 31.51 -16.94
CA THR A 33 -11.58 32.59 -16.38
C THR A 33 -11.09 33.05 -15.01
N HIS A 34 -10.61 32.15 -14.15
CA HIS A 34 -10.25 32.43 -12.76
C HIS A 34 -8.75 32.32 -12.45
N ARG A 35 -7.88 32.25 -13.47
CA ARG A 35 -6.40 32.27 -13.29
C ARG A 35 -5.91 33.37 -12.36
N HIS A 36 -6.55 34.53 -12.45
CA HIS A 36 -6.19 35.74 -11.69
C HIS A 36 -6.49 35.62 -10.19
N LEU A 37 -7.33 34.66 -9.79
CA LEU A 37 -7.62 34.33 -8.39
C LEU A 37 -6.61 33.33 -7.82
N ILE A 38 -5.83 32.65 -8.67
CA ILE A 38 -4.73 31.78 -8.23
C ILE A 38 -3.58 32.70 -7.82
N PRO A 39 -3.19 32.72 -6.54
CA PRO A 39 -2.11 33.58 -6.08
C PRO A 39 -0.79 33.17 -6.77
N VAL A 40 -0.35 33.94 -7.76
CA VAL A 40 0.94 33.75 -8.40
C VAL A 40 2.02 34.32 -7.48
N GLY A 41 2.84 33.45 -6.90
CA GLY A 41 3.91 33.84 -5.99
C GLY A 41 3.76 33.38 -4.54
N THR A 42 2.89 32.40 -4.25
CA THR A 42 3.07 31.61 -3.01
C THR A 42 4.38 30.85 -3.14
N GLN A 43 5.46 31.43 -2.63
CA GLN A 43 6.63 30.64 -2.32
C GLN A 43 6.23 29.68 -1.23
N SER A 44 6.54 28.40 -1.42
CA SER A 44 6.38 27.43 -0.36
C SER A 44 7.22 27.90 0.83
N CYS A 45 6.57 28.30 1.93
CA CYS A 45 7.26 28.61 3.19
C CYS A 45 7.75 27.33 3.90
N TRP A 46 7.52 26.17 3.30
CA TRP A 46 8.20 24.95 3.69
C TRP A 46 9.67 25.12 3.32
N SER A 47 10.44 25.69 4.25
CA SER A 47 11.85 25.35 4.35
C SER A 47 11.87 23.84 4.51
N GLY A 48 12.32 23.11 3.49
CA GLY A 48 12.65 21.71 3.62
C GLY A 48 13.75 21.56 4.68
N GLN A 49 13.37 21.64 5.95
CA GLN A 49 13.98 20.81 6.97
C GLN A 49 13.49 19.42 6.60
N SER A 50 14.25 18.81 5.72
CA SER A 50 14.37 17.36 5.70
C SER A 50 14.84 16.99 7.10
N ASP A 51 13.90 16.82 8.01
CA ASP A 51 14.09 16.14 9.30
C ASP A 51 14.29 14.62 9.06
N ASP A 52 14.78 14.25 7.88
CA ASP A 52 15.28 12.93 7.53
C ASP A 52 16.75 12.82 7.94
N ASP A 53 17.12 13.35 9.10
CA ASP A 53 18.17 12.73 9.91
C ASP A 53 17.53 11.47 10.53
N ASP A 54 17.15 10.55 9.65
CA ASP A 54 16.85 9.18 10.02
C ASP A 54 18.20 8.66 10.52
N ASP A 55 18.36 8.66 11.85
CA ASP A 55 19.53 8.13 12.54
C ASP A 55 19.77 6.70 12.01
N GLU A 56 20.59 6.58 10.96
CA GLU A 56 21.09 5.35 10.39
C GLU A 56 22.00 4.72 11.44
N GLN A 57 21.40 4.18 12.49
CA GLN A 57 22.08 3.34 13.44
C GLN A 57 22.54 2.13 12.65
N GLU A 58 23.81 2.13 12.26
CA GLU A 58 24.49 1.02 11.60
C GLU A 58 24.25 -0.25 12.44
N ARG A 59 23.26 -1.05 12.05
CA ARG A 59 23.02 -2.35 12.69
C ARG A 59 24.25 -3.20 12.44
N THR A 60 24.96 -3.52 13.52
CA THR A 60 26.11 -4.41 13.46
C THR A 60 25.68 -5.82 13.03
N GLU A 61 26.55 -6.55 12.32
CA GLU A 61 26.31 -7.97 11.97
C GLU A 61 25.90 -8.82 13.19
N GLU A 62 26.53 -8.53 14.34
CA GLU A 62 26.22 -9.18 15.62
C GLU A 62 24.74 -8.99 16.04
N TRP A 63 24.14 -7.84 15.73
CA TRP A 63 22.73 -7.59 16.02
C TRP A 63 21.82 -8.50 15.20
N TYR A 64 22.13 -8.70 13.91
CA TYR A 64 21.36 -9.58 13.03
C TYR A 64 21.48 -11.05 13.46
N GLU A 65 22.68 -11.52 13.78
CA GLU A 65 22.89 -12.90 14.26
C GLU A 65 22.11 -13.20 15.54
N MET A 66 22.07 -12.23 16.46
CA MET A 66 21.31 -12.37 17.70
C MET A 66 19.79 -12.47 17.44
N GLN A 67 19.27 -11.73 16.45
CA GLN A 67 17.87 -11.86 16.04
C GLN A 67 17.58 -13.21 15.37
N GLU A 68 18.45 -13.67 14.47
CA GLU A 68 18.28 -14.97 13.80
C GLU A 68 18.19 -16.11 14.82
N LYS A 69 19.08 -16.10 15.82
CA LYS A 69 19.08 -17.09 16.91
C LYS A 69 17.81 -17.03 17.77
N LYS A 70 17.25 -15.85 17.97
CA LYS A 70 15.99 -15.67 18.72
C LYS A 70 14.80 -16.29 17.96
N MET A 71 14.80 -16.19 16.63
CA MET A 71 13.72 -16.64 15.76
C MET A 71 13.91 -18.05 15.19
N GLU A 72 15.01 -18.74 15.52
CA GLU A 72 15.32 -20.11 15.07
C GLU A 72 14.19 -21.12 15.35
N LYS A 73 13.38 -20.88 16.39
CA LYS A 73 12.22 -21.72 16.74
C LYS A 73 11.07 -21.65 15.73
N HIS A 74 10.99 -20.58 14.94
CA HIS A 74 9.91 -20.31 13.99
C HIS A 74 10.52 -19.98 12.60
N PRO A 75 10.82 -21.01 11.79
CA PRO A 75 11.50 -20.80 10.50
C PRO A 75 10.68 -19.96 9.52
N GLU A 76 9.34 -20.01 9.61
CA GLU A 76 8.43 -19.18 8.81
C GLU A 76 8.64 -17.69 9.08
N LYS A 77 8.59 -17.30 10.35
CA LYS A 77 8.80 -15.92 10.79
C LYS A 77 10.22 -15.43 10.49
N LEU A 78 11.20 -16.33 10.65
CA LEU A 78 12.59 -16.06 10.30
C LEU A 78 12.75 -15.79 8.79
N LEU A 79 12.03 -16.51 7.92
CA LEU A 79 12.07 -16.29 6.47
C LEU A 79 11.51 -14.91 6.08
N LEU A 80 10.38 -14.49 6.67
CA LEU A 80 9.84 -13.15 6.44
C LEU A 80 10.81 -12.05 6.90
N TRP A 81 11.37 -12.19 8.09
CA TRP A 81 12.32 -11.21 8.64
C TRP A 81 13.62 -11.15 7.81
N ALA A 82 14.13 -12.30 7.36
CA ALA A 82 15.31 -12.36 6.49
C ALA A 82 15.05 -11.67 5.15
N ALA A 83 13.83 -11.80 4.62
CA ALA A 83 13.41 -11.12 3.40
C ALA A 83 13.30 -9.60 3.55
N GLU A 84 12.92 -9.11 4.73
CA GLU A 84 12.81 -7.69 5.06
C GLU A 84 14.17 -7.01 5.29
N ASN A 85 15.20 -7.77 5.70
CA ASN A 85 16.52 -7.26 6.11
C ASN A 85 17.65 -7.63 5.13
N ASN A 86 17.32 -7.97 3.89
CA ASN A 86 18.28 -8.35 2.83
C ASN A 86 19.23 -9.51 3.19
N ARG A 87 18.78 -10.48 3.99
CA ARG A 87 19.61 -11.61 4.44
C ARG A 87 19.58 -12.76 3.43
N LEU A 88 20.13 -12.55 2.24
CA LEU A 88 20.10 -13.54 1.16
C LEU A 88 20.65 -14.91 1.57
N GLY A 89 21.74 -14.94 2.34
CA GLY A 89 22.35 -16.19 2.80
C GLY A 89 21.41 -17.04 3.66
N THR A 90 20.64 -16.40 4.56
CA THR A 90 19.69 -17.13 5.41
C THR A 90 18.43 -17.51 4.68
N VAL A 91 17.93 -16.67 3.76
CA VAL A 91 16.82 -17.04 2.85
C VAL A 91 17.19 -18.30 2.06
N ARG A 92 18.36 -18.33 1.43
CA ARG A 92 18.82 -19.52 0.68
C ARG A 92 18.93 -20.76 1.55
N ARG A 93 19.49 -20.63 2.75
CA ARG A 93 19.61 -21.73 3.70
C ARG A 93 18.24 -22.30 4.07
N LEU A 94 17.30 -21.45 4.46
CA LEU A 94 15.95 -21.85 4.88
C LEU A 94 15.17 -22.54 3.75
N LEU A 95 15.29 -22.04 2.51
CA LEU A 95 14.64 -22.61 1.33
C LEU A 95 15.28 -23.94 0.92
N THR A 96 16.61 -24.04 0.96
CA THR A 96 17.35 -25.27 0.63
C THR A 96 17.05 -26.39 1.62
N GLU A 97 17.01 -26.06 2.92
CA GLU A 97 16.71 -26.99 4.01
C GLU A 97 15.20 -27.30 4.12
N LYS A 98 14.36 -26.64 3.31
CA LYS A 98 12.88 -26.75 3.33
C LYS A 98 12.29 -26.57 4.74
N LEU A 99 12.91 -25.71 5.54
CA LEU A 99 12.48 -25.46 6.92
C LEU A 99 11.24 -24.59 7.00
N ALA A 100 10.97 -23.81 5.94
CA ALA A 100 9.82 -22.92 5.86
C ALA A 100 9.12 -23.07 4.49
N PRO A 101 7.78 -22.93 4.45
CA PRO A 101 7.08 -22.77 3.20
C PRO A 101 7.46 -21.43 2.56
N VAL A 102 7.72 -21.44 1.25
CA VAL A 102 8.07 -20.23 0.48
C VAL A 102 6.97 -19.16 0.61
N ASN A 103 5.73 -19.61 0.73
CA ASN A 103 4.53 -18.80 0.91
C ASN A 103 4.05 -18.74 2.36
N ALA A 104 4.99 -18.76 3.32
CA ALA A 104 4.70 -18.41 4.71
C ALA A 104 3.96 -17.08 4.78
N ARG A 105 3.03 -16.94 5.73
CA ARG A 105 2.27 -15.70 5.95
C ARG A 105 2.44 -15.24 7.39
N ASP A 106 2.59 -13.94 7.59
CA ASP A 106 2.53 -13.32 8.92
C ASP A 106 1.09 -12.98 9.33
N GLU A 107 0.96 -12.30 10.47
CA GLU A 107 -0.33 -11.87 11.04
C GLU A 107 -1.09 -10.92 10.10
N ASP A 108 -0.38 -10.17 9.25
CA ASP A 108 -0.94 -9.26 8.25
C ASP A 108 -1.15 -9.94 6.88
N GLN A 109 -0.97 -11.27 6.82
CA GLN A 109 -1.04 -12.08 5.60
C GLN A 109 0.03 -11.77 4.54
N TYR A 110 1.11 -11.06 4.91
CA TYR A 110 2.22 -10.82 4.01
C TYR A 110 3.09 -12.06 3.85
N THR A 111 3.57 -12.26 2.63
CA THR A 111 4.53 -13.31 2.29
C THR A 111 5.96 -12.77 2.32
N PRO A 112 6.99 -13.65 2.37
CA PRO A 112 8.38 -13.21 2.25
C PRO A 112 8.62 -12.32 1.02
N LEU A 113 7.94 -12.59 -0.10
CA LEU A 113 8.04 -11.79 -1.31
C LEU A 113 7.46 -10.37 -1.12
N HIS A 114 6.35 -10.22 -0.37
CA HIS A 114 5.81 -8.89 -0.04
C HIS A 114 6.81 -8.07 0.77
N ARG A 115 7.44 -8.69 1.78
CA ARG A 115 8.46 -8.02 2.62
C ARG A 115 9.69 -7.61 1.80
N ALA A 116 10.20 -8.51 0.96
CA ALA A 116 11.33 -8.21 0.07
C ALA A 116 11.01 -7.08 -0.93
N ALA A 117 9.80 -7.09 -1.50
CA ALA A 117 9.35 -6.06 -2.44
C ALA A 117 9.15 -4.71 -1.76
N TYR A 118 8.57 -4.70 -0.55
CA TYR A 118 8.37 -3.50 0.25
C TYR A 118 9.71 -2.84 0.64
N SER A 119 10.68 -3.64 1.07
CA SER A 119 12.03 -3.15 1.43
C SER A 119 12.94 -2.89 0.22
N GLY A 120 12.50 -3.18 -1.01
CA GLY A 120 13.28 -2.97 -2.23
C GLY A 120 14.45 -3.95 -2.43
N HIS A 121 14.42 -5.12 -1.80
CA HIS A 121 15.49 -6.12 -1.85
C HIS A 121 15.34 -7.05 -3.06
N LEU A 122 15.79 -6.56 -4.22
CA LEU A 122 15.71 -7.25 -5.52
C LEU A 122 16.34 -8.64 -5.51
N ASP A 123 17.55 -8.79 -4.97
CA ASP A 123 18.27 -10.07 -4.98
C ASP A 123 17.51 -11.16 -4.21
N VAL A 124 16.91 -10.79 -3.08
CA VAL A 124 16.10 -11.69 -2.27
C VAL A 124 14.78 -12.01 -2.97
N ALA A 125 14.13 -11.02 -3.59
CA ALA A 125 12.92 -11.24 -4.38
C ALA A 125 13.16 -12.19 -5.55
N HIS A 126 14.28 -12.03 -6.28
CA HIS A 126 14.68 -12.93 -7.36
C HIS A 126 14.87 -14.36 -6.89
N GLU A 127 15.54 -14.56 -5.75
CA GLU A 127 15.72 -15.88 -5.15
C GLU A 127 14.37 -16.51 -4.76
N LEU A 128 13.49 -15.75 -4.10
CA LEU A 128 12.16 -16.23 -3.72
C LEU A 128 11.32 -16.65 -4.93
N VAL A 129 11.32 -15.83 -6.00
CA VAL A 129 10.62 -16.15 -7.26
C VAL A 129 11.22 -17.37 -7.93
N ALA A 130 12.54 -17.53 -7.93
CA ALA A 130 13.22 -18.71 -8.49
C ALA A 130 12.80 -20.01 -7.77
N GLN A 131 12.48 -19.92 -6.48
CA GLN A 131 12.02 -21.03 -5.65
C GLN A 131 10.49 -21.24 -5.73
N GLY A 132 9.76 -20.44 -6.51
CA GLY A 132 8.33 -20.57 -6.76
C GLY A 132 7.43 -19.91 -5.70
N ALA A 133 7.87 -18.78 -5.13
CA ALA A 133 7.04 -17.90 -4.30
C ALA A 133 5.81 -17.41 -5.06
#